data_AF-A0A4S1M5T6-F1
#
_entry.id   AF-A0A4S1M5T6-F1
#
_cell.length_a   1.000
_cell.length_b   1.000
_cell.length_c   1.000
_cell.angle_alpha   90.00
_cell.angle_beta   90.00
_cell.angle_gamma   90.00
#
_symmetry.space_group_name_H-M   'P 1'
#
loop_
_entity.id
_entity.type
_entity.pdbx_description
1 polymer ?
#
loop_
_entity_poly.entity_id
_entity_poly.type
_entity_poly.pdbx_seq_one_letter_code
_entity_poly.pdbx_strand_id
1 'polypeptide(L)'
;MTMTKTTLPPSSALASFDPEVKAYVDDERQRQEDHLELIASENIVSQAVLEAQGSLLTNKYAEGYIGRRYYEGCEPVDGVERLA
;
A
#
# COMPACT_ATOMS: atom_id res chain seq x y z
N MET A 1 -12.50 16.54 -34.09
CA MET A 1 -13.05 15.23 -33.69
C MET A 1 -12.14 14.68 -32.60
N THR A 2 -12.25 15.28 -31.41
CA THR A 2 -11.38 14.97 -30.28
C THR A 2 -12.08 13.86 -29.49
N MET A 3 -11.52 12.66 -29.53
CA MET A 3 -12.02 11.53 -28.76
C MET A 3 -11.85 11.86 -27.28
N THR A 4 -12.94 12.23 -26.61
CA THR A 4 -12.99 12.34 -25.16
C THR A 4 -12.81 10.94 -24.58
N LYS A 5 -11.62 10.66 -24.07
CA LYS A 5 -11.31 9.47 -23.28
C LYS A 5 -12.36 9.43 -22.16
N THR A 6 -13.24 8.43 -22.17
CA THR A 6 -14.25 8.22 -21.14
C THR A 6 -13.53 8.05 -19.81
N THR A 7 -13.52 9.10 -18.99
CA THR A 7 -13.01 9.05 -17.63
C THR A 7 -13.99 8.19 -16.84
N LEU A 8 -13.64 6.92 -16.63
CA LEU A 8 -14.25 6.11 -15.57
C LEU A 8 -14.14 6.90 -14.25
N PRO A 9 -15.14 6.82 -13.36
CA PRO A 9 -15.06 7.49 -12.07
C PRO A 9 -13.79 7.00 -11.34
N PRO A 10 -13.08 7.88 -10.62
CA PRO A 10 -11.86 7.51 -9.93
C PRO A 10 -12.17 6.38 -8.94
N SER A 11 -11.71 5.17 -9.24
CA SER A 11 -12.09 3.96 -8.52
C SER A 11 -11.39 3.81 -7.16
N SER A 12 -10.58 4.80 -6.75
CA SER A 12 -9.90 4.85 -5.46
C SER A 12 -9.75 6.29 -4.98
N ALA A 13 -9.57 6.47 -3.66
CA ALA A 13 -9.34 7.80 -3.07
C ALA A 13 -8.12 8.50 -3.69
N LEU A 14 -7.06 7.75 -4.02
CA LEU A 14 -5.89 8.27 -4.70
C LEU A 14 -6.24 8.81 -6.09
N ALA A 15 -7.03 8.08 -6.88
CA ALA A 15 -7.43 8.52 -8.22
C ALA A 15 -8.23 9.84 -8.19
N SER A 16 -9.02 10.06 -7.14
CA SER A 16 -9.80 11.31 -6.96
C SER A 16 -8.93 12.48 -6.50
N PHE A 17 -7.97 12.21 -5.61
CA PHE A 17 -7.13 13.23 -4.98
C PHE A 17 -5.94 13.64 -5.87
N ASP A 18 -5.27 12.65 -6.45
CA ASP A 18 -4.08 12.80 -7.28
C ASP A 18 -4.10 11.81 -8.46
N PRO A 19 -4.77 12.18 -9.57
CA PRO A 19 -4.90 11.32 -10.74
C PRO A 19 -3.57 11.10 -11.49
N GLU A 20 -2.59 12.01 -11.35
CA GLU A 20 -1.28 11.88 -11.99
C GLU A 20 -0.47 10.78 -11.31
N VAL A 21 -0.40 10.79 -9.97
CA VAL A 21 0.26 9.71 -9.21
C VAL A 21 -0.44 8.38 -9.46
N LYS A 22 -1.78 8.36 -9.50
CA LYS A 22 -2.52 7.14 -9.83
C LYS A 22 -2.15 6.56 -11.19
N ALA A 23 -1.95 7.40 -12.20
CA ALA A 23 -1.57 6.95 -13.53
C ALA A 23 -0.20 6.23 -13.50
N TYR A 24 0.80 6.80 -12.83
CA TYR A 24 2.11 6.16 -12.70
C TYR A 24 2.08 4.85 -11.89
N VAL A 25 1.19 4.75 -10.89
CA VAL A 25 0.99 3.48 -10.15
C VAL A 25 0.42 2.40 -11.06
N ASP A 26 -0.51 2.75 -11.97
CA ASP A 26 -1.06 1.80 -12.94
C ASP A 26 -0.03 1.42 -14.01
N ASP A 27 0.78 2.37 -14.47
CA ASP A 27 1.85 2.12 -15.42
C ASP A 27 2.89 1.15 -14.84
N GLU A 28 3.29 1.30 -13.56
CA GLU A 28 4.22 0.38 -12.90
C GLU A 28 3.62 -1.02 -12.71
N ARG A 29 2.32 -1.11 -12.39
CA ARG A 29 1.63 -2.41 -12.36
C ARG A 29 1.72 -3.11 -13.71
N GLN A 30 1.37 -2.41 -14.79
CA GLN A 30 1.42 -2.95 -16.14
C GLN A 30 2.85 -3.40 -16.50
N ARG A 31 3.85 -2.59 -16.13
CA ARG A 31 5.27 -2.93 -16.33
C ARG A 31 5.65 -4.22 -15.61
N GLN A 32 5.25 -4.41 -14.36
CA GLN A 32 5.54 -5.65 -13.61
C GLN A 32 4.82 -6.88 -14.19
N GLU A 33 3.60 -6.70 -14.73
CA GLU A 33 2.82 -7.79 -15.35
C GLU A 33 3.37 -8.20 -16.72
N ASP A 34 3.91 -7.24 -17.49
CA ASP A 34 4.40 -7.48 -18.85
C ASP A 34 5.87 -7.90 -18.93
N HIS A 35 6.64 -7.70 -17.87
CA HIS A 35 8.08 -7.94 -17.85
C HIS A 35 8.46 -9.16 -16.99
N LEU A 36 9.44 -9.92 -17.49
CA LEU A 36 10.10 -10.94 -16.69
C LEU A 36 11.17 -10.29 -15.81
N GLU A 37 10.93 -10.27 -14.50
CA GLU A 37 11.89 -9.74 -13.53
C GLU A 37 12.99 -10.76 -13.20
N LEU A 38 14.25 -10.36 -13.37
CA LEU A 38 15.43 -11.20 -13.15
C LEU A 38 16.35 -10.68 -12.05
N ILE A 39 15.92 -9.66 -11.31
CA ILE A 39 16.67 -9.12 -10.18
C ILE A 39 16.49 -10.07 -8.99
N ALA A 40 17.56 -10.73 -8.58
CA ALA A 40 17.52 -11.83 -7.61
C ALA A 40 16.98 -11.44 -6.21
N SER A 41 17.00 -10.14 -5.87
CA SER A 41 16.51 -9.62 -4.59
C SER A 41 15.09 -9.07 -4.64
N GLU A 42 14.50 -8.94 -5.83
CA GLU A 42 13.13 -8.44 -5.98
C GLU A 42 12.12 -9.57 -5.93
N ASN A 43 10.88 -9.24 -5.54
CA ASN A 43 9.81 -10.20 -5.43
C ASN A 43 8.44 -9.53 -5.58
N ILE A 44 7.44 -10.30 -5.99
CA ILE A 44 6.05 -9.84 -6.09
C ILE A 44 5.30 -10.32 -4.85
N VAL A 45 4.88 -9.37 -4.01
CA VAL A 45 4.15 -9.66 -2.77
C VAL A 45 2.69 -10.02 -3.04
N SER A 46 2.08 -10.75 -2.11
CA SER A 46 0.64 -11.07 -2.20
C SER A 46 -0.25 -9.85 -1.94
N GLN A 47 -1.51 -9.91 -2.40
CA GLN A 47 -2.50 -8.87 -2.12
C GLN A 47 -2.71 -8.63 -0.62
N ALA A 48 -2.64 -9.68 0.20
CA ALA A 48 -2.78 -9.57 1.65
C ALA A 48 -1.66 -8.73 2.29
N VAL A 49 -0.44 -8.80 1.75
CA VAL A 49 0.68 -7.96 2.22
C VAL A 49 0.45 -6.50 1.85
N LEU A 50 0.00 -6.23 0.62
CA LEU A 50 -0.33 -4.87 0.17
C LEU A 50 -1.47 -4.25 0.99
N GLU A 51 -2.50 -5.04 1.33
CA GLU A 51 -3.61 -4.60 2.19
C GLU A 51 -3.12 -4.18 3.58
N ALA A 52 -2.28 -5.00 4.21
CA ALA A 52 -1.72 -4.70 5.53
C ALA A 52 -0.84 -3.44 5.51
N GLN A 53 0.00 -3.28 4.48
CA GLN A 53 0.91 -2.14 4.32
C GLN A 53 0.15 -0.81 4.16
N GLY A 54 -1.00 -0.81 3.47
CA GLY A 54 -1.86 0.37 3.29
C GLY A 54 -2.84 0.64 4.43
N SER A 55 -2.73 -0.06 5.56
CA SER A 55 -3.71 -0.01 6.65
C SER A 55 -3.48 1.15 7.63
N LEU A 56 -4.43 1.35 8.55
CA LEU A 56 -4.35 2.35 9.62
C LEU A 56 -3.18 2.13 10.59
N LEU A 57 -2.52 0.97 10.55
CA LEU A 57 -1.31 0.72 11.34
C LEU A 57 -0.20 1.74 11.02
N THR A 58 -0.16 2.27 9.79
CA THR A 58 0.81 3.31 9.40
C THR A 58 0.70 4.60 10.20
N ASN A 59 -0.47 4.86 10.81
CA ASN A 59 -0.70 6.07 11.59
C ASN A 59 -0.21 5.92 13.04
N LYS A 60 0.09 4.69 13.48
CA LYS A 60 0.32 4.40 14.89
C LYS A 60 1.80 4.44 15.23
N TYR A 61 2.14 5.30 16.20
CA TYR A 61 3.43 5.30 16.85
C TYR A 61 3.41 4.32 18.04
N ALA A 62 4.24 3.28 17.99
CA ALA A 62 4.28 2.20 18.98
C ALA A 62 5.71 1.93 19.48
N GLU A 63 6.39 2.98 19.94
CA GLU A 63 7.77 2.88 20.44
C GLU A 63 7.86 2.02 21.72
N GLY A 64 8.96 1.28 21.85
CA GLY A 64 9.21 0.32 22.93
C GLY A 64 8.82 -1.10 22.53
N TYR A 65 8.74 -1.99 23.52
CA TYR A 65 8.32 -3.38 23.33
C TYR A 65 6.94 -3.62 23.95
N ILE A 66 6.32 -4.75 23.60
CA ILE A 66 5.07 -5.20 24.22
C ILE A 66 5.20 -5.17 25.76
N GLY A 67 4.26 -4.49 26.43
CA GLY A 67 4.27 -4.28 27.89
C GLY A 67 5.26 -3.21 28.40
N ARG A 68 6.03 -2.57 27.52
CA ARG A 68 6.94 -1.45 27.79
C ARG A 68 6.85 -0.40 26.69
N ARG A 69 5.62 0.03 26.37
CA ARG A 69 5.39 1.09 25.38
C ARG A 69 5.58 2.46 26.00
N TYR A 70 6.12 3.38 25.20
CA TYR A 70 6.25 4.79 25.58
C TYR A 70 4.93 5.56 25.42
N TYR A 71 4.01 5.03 24.60
CA TYR A 71 2.74 5.66 24.25
C TYR A 71 1.55 4.72 24.46
N GLU A 72 0.38 5.29 24.74
CA GLU A 72 -0.87 4.57 24.98
C GLU A 72 -1.54 4.08 23.69
N GLY A 73 -2.52 3.18 23.80
CA GLY A 73 -3.37 2.76 22.69
C GLY A 73 -2.67 1.87 21.67
N CYS A 74 -1.69 1.07 22.11
CA CYS A 74 -0.88 0.19 21.25
C CYS A 74 -1.43 -1.25 21.20
N GLU A 75 -2.56 -1.55 21.84
CA GLU A 75 -3.08 -2.91 22.00
C GLU A 75 -3.26 -3.66 20.67
N PRO A 76 -3.78 -3.04 19.59
CA PRO A 76 -3.87 -3.73 18.29
C PRO A 76 -2.49 -3.99 17.67
N VAL A 77 -1.54 -3.06 17.79
CA VAL A 77 -0.18 -3.22 17.27
C VAL A 77 0.58 -4.28 18.06
N ASP A 78 0.42 -4.32 19.39
CA ASP A 78 0.96 -5.37 20.25
C ASP A 78 0.44 -6.76 19.84
N GLY A 79 -0.81 -6.84 19.38
CA GLY A 79 -1.39 -8.07 18.83
C GLY A 79 -0.67 -8.52 17.56
N VAL A 80 -0.42 -7.60 16.62
CA VAL A 80 0.31 -7.88 15.38
C VAL A 80 1.77 -8.27 15.67
N GLU A 81 2.48 -7.50 16.50
CA GLU A 81 3.90 -7.74 16.83
C GLU A 81 4.11 -9.09 17.55
N ARG A 82 3.11 -9.59 18.28
CA ARG A 82 3.18 -10.90 18.93
C ARG A 82 3.05 -12.08 17.96
N LEU A 83 2.37 -11.87 16.84
CA LEU A 83 2.12 -12.92 15.84
C LEU A 83 3.25 -13.05 14.81
N ALA A 84 4.11 -12.03 14.71
CA ALA A 84 5.30 -12.01 13.88
C ALA A 84 6.50 -12.60 14.62
#